data_AF-A0A7V2SYF5-F1
#
_entry.id   AF-A0A7V2SYF5-F1
#
_cell.length_a   1.000
_cell.length_b   1.000
_cell.length_c   1.000
_cell.angle_alpha   90.00
_cell.angle_beta   90.00
_cell.angle_gamma   90.00
#
_symmetry.space_group_name_H-M   'P 1'
#
loop_
_entity.id
_entity.type
_entity.pdbx_description
1 polymer ?
#
loop_
_entity_poly.entity_id
_entity_poly.type
_entity_poly.pdbx_seq_one_letter_code
_entity_poly.pdbx_strand_id
1 'polypeptide(L)'
;MNYRFITFFLFSIVLLITKHAVAAPPLLLTDTLVEQKHALLINPHLDIMEDVSGKLRLEDVLSPAYNNNFTGNLQGELDFLFTRSAYWVRAEIINQSHIRDWYLDYGGGLSRQGALYLRVNNDLHPFIQQYPSSGFRSNVYHFVLAQNTSYVFYMRVQDTQAPLVVGLGMYSSVQMLQRATREYPLFGFLIGGLLVLVLYNFIY
;
A
#
# COMPACT_ATOMS: atom_id res chain seq x y z
N MET A 1 1.67 -48.14 -32.18
CA MET A 1 0.93 -46.99 -31.63
C MET A 1 1.92 -46.16 -30.81
N ASN A 2 2.11 -44.90 -31.18
CA ASN A 2 3.42 -44.23 -31.08
C ASN A 2 3.70 -43.61 -29.71
N TYR A 3 4.59 -44.25 -28.93
CA TYR A 3 5.10 -43.75 -27.64
C TYR A 3 5.76 -42.35 -27.73
N ARG A 4 6.23 -41.94 -28.93
CA ARG A 4 6.78 -40.60 -29.20
C ARG A 4 5.74 -39.48 -29.15
N PHE A 5 4.46 -39.79 -29.36
CA PHE A 5 3.37 -38.80 -29.29
C PHE A 5 2.94 -38.56 -27.84
N ILE A 6 2.99 -39.59 -27.00
CA ILE A 6 2.64 -39.53 -25.57
C ILE A 6 3.70 -38.75 -24.78
N THR A 7 4.99 -38.93 -25.08
CA THR A 7 6.07 -38.15 -24.45
C THR A 7 6.05 -36.67 -24.85
N PHE A 8 5.67 -36.33 -26.08
CA PHE A 8 5.47 -34.95 -26.51
C PHE A 8 4.28 -34.28 -25.80
N PHE A 9 3.19 -35.02 -25.59
CA PHE A 9 2.01 -34.52 -24.89
C PHE A 9 2.27 -34.31 -23.39
N LEU A 10 3.04 -35.21 -22.75
CA LEU A 10 3.49 -35.06 -21.36
C LEU A 10 4.44 -33.87 -21.17
N PHE A 11 5.33 -33.59 -22.14
CA PHE A 11 6.21 -32.43 -22.08
C PHE A 11 5.44 -31.10 -22.24
N SER A 12 4.39 -31.09 -23.05
CA SER A 12 3.53 -29.90 -23.24
C SER A 12 2.63 -29.59 -22.04
N ILE A 13 2.23 -30.59 -21.25
CA ILE A 13 1.47 -30.40 -20.01
C ILE A 13 2.36 -29.88 -18.87
N VAL A 14 3.62 -30.32 -18.80
CA VAL A 14 4.57 -29.82 -17.79
C VAL A 14 4.95 -28.35 -18.02
N LEU A 15 4.99 -27.89 -19.29
CA LEU A 15 5.29 -26.48 -19.61
C LEU A 15 4.14 -25.50 -19.25
N LEU A 16 2.91 -26.00 -19.06
CA LEU A 16 1.73 -25.19 -18.75
C LEU A 16 1.53 -24.93 -17.24
N ILE A 17 2.32 -25.55 -16.36
CA ILE A 17 2.17 -25.42 -14.90
C ILE A 17 3.17 -24.42 -14.31
N THR A 18 4.06 -23.84 -15.11
CA THR A 18 4.90 -22.72 -14.66
C THR A 18 4.04 -21.47 -14.44
N LYS A 19 3.42 -21.37 -13.27
CA LYS A 19 2.86 -20.12 -12.74
C LYS A 19 4.01 -19.12 -12.64
N HIS A 20 4.25 -18.36 -13.70
CA HIS A 20 5.10 -17.19 -13.61
C HIS A 20 4.29 -16.17 -12.82
N ALA A 21 4.68 -15.97 -11.57
CA ALA A 21 4.22 -14.83 -10.80
C ALA A 21 4.65 -13.58 -11.58
N VAL A 22 3.68 -12.88 -12.16
CA VAL A 22 3.92 -11.60 -12.83
C VAL A 22 4.06 -10.57 -11.72
N ALA A 23 5.21 -9.90 -11.67
CA ALA A 23 5.42 -8.77 -10.77
C ALA A 23 4.56 -7.57 -11.22
N ALA A 24 4.09 -6.79 -10.26
CA ALA A 24 3.38 -5.55 -10.55
C ALA A 24 4.33 -4.50 -11.16
N PRO A 25 3.82 -3.62 -12.04
CA PRO A 25 4.63 -2.56 -12.63
C PRO A 25 5.01 -1.50 -11.58
N PRO A 26 6.18 -0.86 -11.70
CA PRO A 26 6.60 0.18 -10.77
C PRO A 26 5.62 1.36 -10.75
N LEU A 27 5.46 1.96 -9.58
CA LEU A 27 4.67 3.18 -9.37
C LEU A 27 5.48 4.39 -9.83
N LEU A 28 5.09 5.00 -10.95
CA LEU A 28 5.71 6.21 -11.45
C LEU A 28 5.00 7.44 -10.87
N LEU A 29 5.74 8.26 -10.13
CA LEU A 29 5.23 9.53 -9.62
C LEU A 29 5.66 10.66 -10.55
N THR A 30 4.75 11.21 -11.32
CA THR A 30 5.03 12.22 -12.35
C THR A 30 4.44 13.58 -11.97
N ASP A 31 4.91 14.65 -12.60
CA ASP A 31 4.33 16.00 -12.40
C ASP A 31 2.86 16.05 -12.82
N THR A 32 2.49 15.31 -13.86
CA THR A 32 1.08 15.20 -14.27
C THR A 32 0.18 14.60 -13.19
N LEU A 33 0.71 13.69 -12.35
CA LEU A 33 -0.02 13.15 -11.20
C LEU A 33 -0.13 14.17 -10.08
N VAL A 34 0.89 14.99 -9.85
CA VAL A 34 0.88 16.07 -8.84
C VAL A 34 -0.25 17.07 -9.13
N GLU A 35 -0.49 17.38 -10.40
CA GLU A 35 -1.53 18.30 -10.84
C GLU A 35 -2.96 17.73 -10.71
N GLN A 36 -3.10 16.42 -10.54
CA GLN A 36 -4.42 15.80 -10.36
C GLN A 36 -5.02 16.13 -8.99
N LYS A 37 -6.34 16.27 -8.94
CA LYS A 37 -7.08 16.58 -7.71
C LYS A 37 -7.30 15.39 -6.77
N HIS A 38 -6.95 14.19 -7.21
CA HIS A 38 -7.22 12.92 -6.53
C HIS A 38 -5.92 12.14 -6.34
N ALA A 39 -5.90 11.30 -5.31
CA ALA A 39 -4.77 10.41 -5.03
C ALA A 39 -4.57 9.40 -6.17
N LEU A 40 -3.33 8.94 -6.30
CA LEU A 40 -3.04 7.76 -7.10
C LEU A 40 -3.30 6.50 -6.27
N LEU A 41 -4.16 5.62 -6.77
CA LEU A 41 -4.38 4.30 -6.17
C LEU A 41 -3.15 3.43 -6.44
N ILE A 42 -2.47 2.98 -5.39
CA ILE A 42 -1.23 2.21 -5.53
C ILE A 42 -1.52 0.73 -5.73
N ASN A 43 -2.70 0.26 -5.34
CA ASN A 43 -3.04 -1.16 -5.33
C ASN A 43 -2.66 -1.95 -6.60
N PRO A 44 -2.85 -1.44 -7.84
CA PRO A 44 -2.43 -2.14 -9.06
C PRO A 44 -0.92 -2.33 -9.23
N HIS A 45 -0.13 -1.56 -8.49
CA HIS A 45 1.34 -1.53 -8.50
C HIS A 45 1.96 -2.35 -7.36
N LEU A 46 1.13 -3.02 -6.54
CA LEU A 46 1.59 -3.81 -5.41
C LEU A 46 1.86 -5.25 -5.83
N ASP A 47 2.98 -5.81 -5.38
CA ASP A 47 3.07 -7.26 -5.19
C ASP A 47 2.56 -7.63 -3.81
N ILE A 48 1.96 -8.81 -3.69
CA ILE A 48 1.35 -9.32 -2.47
C ILE A 48 1.92 -10.69 -2.15
N MET A 49 2.13 -10.96 -0.87
CA MET A 49 2.40 -12.29 -0.33
C MET A 49 1.60 -12.51 0.96
N GLU A 50 0.92 -13.64 1.05
CA GLU A 50 0.24 -14.06 2.28
C GLU A 50 1.22 -14.71 3.26
N ASP A 51 1.19 -14.24 4.51
CA ASP A 51 1.82 -14.88 5.66
C ASP A 51 0.75 -15.54 6.53
N VAL A 52 0.46 -16.80 6.23
CA VAL A 52 -0.51 -17.64 6.98
C VAL A 52 -0.08 -17.82 8.44
N SER A 53 1.21 -17.80 8.73
CA SER A 53 1.71 -17.95 10.10
C SER A 53 1.48 -16.69 10.96
N GLY A 54 1.40 -15.53 10.29
CA GLY A 54 1.35 -14.21 10.92
C GLY A 54 2.63 -13.85 11.68
N LYS A 55 3.73 -14.57 11.50
CA LYS A 55 4.97 -14.41 12.29
C LYS A 55 6.16 -13.89 11.48
N LEU A 56 6.05 -13.82 10.16
CA LEU A 56 7.15 -13.39 9.31
C LEU A 56 7.47 -11.92 9.57
N ARG A 57 8.78 -11.64 9.62
CA ARG A 57 9.36 -10.31 9.75
C ARG A 57 9.97 -9.86 8.43
N LEU A 58 10.46 -8.62 8.39
CA LEU A 58 11.04 -8.07 7.16
C LEU A 58 12.22 -8.92 6.67
N GLU A 59 13.10 -9.34 7.57
CA GLU A 59 14.24 -10.19 7.28
C GLU A 59 13.86 -11.53 6.65
N ASP A 60 12.72 -12.12 7.06
CA ASP A 60 12.24 -13.38 6.52
C ASP A 60 11.72 -13.19 5.10
N VAL A 61 10.92 -12.15 4.85
CA VAL A 61 10.30 -11.92 3.54
C VAL A 61 11.30 -11.44 2.48
N LEU A 62 12.43 -10.88 2.89
CA LEU A 62 13.56 -10.56 2.03
C LEU A 62 14.39 -11.79 1.65
N SER A 63 14.25 -12.90 2.37
CA SER A 63 15.01 -14.12 2.08
C SER A 63 14.58 -14.75 0.75
N PRO A 64 15.48 -15.45 0.03
CA PRO A 64 15.13 -16.13 -1.22
C PRO A 64 13.97 -17.12 -1.10
N ALA A 65 13.72 -17.65 0.10
CA ALA A 65 12.65 -18.60 0.36
C ALA A 65 11.25 -17.97 0.23
N TYR A 66 11.11 -16.67 0.55
CA TYR A 66 9.83 -15.96 0.55
C TYR A 66 9.73 -14.89 -0.52
N ASN A 67 10.85 -14.28 -0.92
CA ASN A 67 10.88 -13.18 -1.88
C ASN A 67 10.26 -13.55 -3.25
N ASN A 68 10.30 -14.83 -3.63
CA ASN A 68 9.72 -15.35 -4.87
C ASN A 68 8.22 -15.67 -4.78
N ASN A 69 7.62 -15.60 -3.58
CA ASN A 69 6.20 -15.88 -3.36
C ASN A 69 5.31 -14.64 -3.56
N PHE A 70 5.92 -13.48 -3.82
CA PHE A 70 5.21 -12.26 -4.13
C PHE A 70 4.59 -12.32 -5.52
N THR A 71 3.31 -11.98 -5.61
CA THR A 71 2.55 -11.95 -6.87
C THR A 71 1.92 -10.57 -7.09
N GLY A 72 2.03 -10.04 -8.31
CA GLY A 72 1.50 -8.73 -8.68
C GLY A 72 -0.03 -8.66 -8.60
N ASN A 73 -0.53 -7.54 -8.06
CA ASN A 73 -1.94 -7.26 -7.88
C ASN A 73 -2.57 -6.52 -9.06
N LEU A 74 -2.64 -7.15 -10.22
CA LEU A 74 -3.06 -6.45 -11.44
C LEU A 74 -4.54 -6.03 -11.45
N GLN A 75 -5.36 -6.57 -10.54
CA GLN A 75 -6.79 -6.25 -10.43
C GLN A 75 -7.07 -4.98 -9.61
N GLY A 76 -6.11 -4.50 -8.82
CA GLY A 76 -6.22 -3.24 -8.08
C GLY A 76 -7.10 -3.27 -6.84
N GLU A 77 -7.86 -4.34 -6.59
CA GLU A 77 -8.60 -4.53 -5.35
C GLU A 77 -7.80 -5.39 -4.38
N LEU A 78 -7.84 -5.04 -3.10
CA LEU A 78 -7.24 -5.82 -2.03
C LEU A 78 -8.25 -5.96 -0.90
N ASP A 79 -9.23 -6.84 -1.11
CA ASP A 79 -10.18 -7.22 -0.09
C ASP A 79 -9.93 -8.68 0.32
N PHE A 80 -9.30 -8.85 1.48
CA PHE A 80 -9.05 -10.17 2.05
C PHE A 80 -10.18 -10.63 2.98
N LEU A 81 -11.27 -9.85 3.08
CA LEU A 81 -12.41 -10.11 3.95
C LEU A 81 -11.95 -10.44 5.38
N PHE A 82 -12.59 -11.41 6.04
CA PHE A 82 -12.16 -11.89 7.35
C PHE A 82 -11.04 -12.93 7.20
N THR A 83 -9.86 -12.57 7.69
CA THR A 83 -8.67 -13.41 7.65
C THR A 83 -7.91 -13.32 8.98
N ARG A 84 -7.15 -14.37 9.30
CA ARG A 84 -6.21 -14.37 10.43
C ARG A 84 -4.76 -14.18 9.96
N SER A 85 -4.51 -14.37 8.66
CA SER A 85 -3.21 -14.22 8.04
C SER A 85 -2.74 -12.77 8.11
N ALA A 86 -1.43 -12.58 8.16
CA ALA A 86 -0.84 -11.29 7.81
C ALA A 86 -0.60 -11.25 6.30
N TYR A 87 -0.62 -10.07 5.71
CA TYR A 87 -0.26 -9.89 4.31
C TYR A 87 0.92 -8.93 4.22
N TRP A 88 1.87 -9.29 3.39
CA TRP A 88 2.96 -8.43 2.99
C TRP A 88 2.64 -7.86 1.62
N VAL A 89 2.72 -6.55 1.50
CA VAL A 89 2.66 -5.86 0.22
C VAL A 89 3.97 -5.12 -0.01
N ARG A 90 4.39 -5.05 -1.27
CA ARG A 90 5.55 -4.24 -1.67
C ARG A 90 5.28 -3.55 -2.99
N ALA A 91 5.97 -2.45 -3.23
CA ALA A 91 6.07 -1.88 -4.57
C ALA A 91 7.37 -1.13 -4.74
N GLU A 92 7.80 -1.06 -6.00
CA GLU A 92 8.82 -0.13 -6.44
C GLU A 92 8.16 1.22 -6.78
N ILE A 93 8.73 2.30 -6.27
CA ILE A 93 8.31 3.68 -6.48
C ILE A 93 9.44 4.42 -7.18
N ILE A 94 9.16 5.05 -8.31
CA ILE A 94 10.12 5.89 -9.02
C ILE A 94 9.56 7.31 -9.03
N ASN A 95 10.22 8.22 -8.32
CA ASN A 95 9.81 9.62 -8.30
C ASN A 95 10.38 10.37 -9.52
N GLN A 96 9.57 10.62 -10.53
CA GLN A 96 9.94 11.43 -11.71
C GLN A 96 9.49 12.88 -11.58
N SER A 97 8.71 13.21 -10.54
CA SER A 97 8.19 14.54 -10.29
C SER A 97 9.21 15.46 -9.62
N HIS A 98 8.98 16.78 -9.70
CA HIS A 98 9.73 17.77 -8.94
C HIS A 98 9.36 17.79 -7.44
N ILE A 99 8.26 17.15 -7.05
CA ILE A 99 7.82 17.08 -5.66
C ILE A 99 8.57 15.98 -4.92
N ARG A 100 9.11 16.32 -3.74
CA ARG A 100 9.82 15.39 -2.87
C ARG A 100 8.94 14.82 -1.77
N ASP A 101 8.01 15.62 -1.28
CA ASP A 101 7.13 15.27 -0.18
C ASP A 101 5.89 14.54 -0.67
N TRP A 102 5.88 13.24 -0.38
CA TRP A 102 4.77 12.35 -0.70
C TRP A 102 4.21 11.71 0.56
N TYR A 103 2.93 11.40 0.53
CA TYR A 103 2.18 10.87 1.65
C TYR A 103 1.44 9.61 1.21
N LEU A 104 1.80 8.49 1.83
CA LEU A 104 1.08 7.23 1.67
C LEU A 104 -0.02 7.16 2.73
N ASP A 105 -1.26 7.26 2.30
CA ASP A 105 -2.43 7.04 3.16
C ASP A 105 -2.83 5.57 3.12
N TYR A 106 -2.80 4.92 4.28
CA TYR A 106 -3.41 3.62 4.46
C TYR A 106 -4.83 3.79 5.00
N GLY A 107 -5.80 3.65 4.10
CA GLY A 107 -7.22 3.71 4.42
C GLY A 107 -7.62 2.57 5.36
N GLY A 108 -8.28 2.91 6.46
CA GLY A 108 -8.74 1.95 7.47
C GLY A 108 -8.82 2.55 8.87
N GLY A 109 -9.43 1.81 9.80
CA GLY A 109 -9.47 2.19 11.21
C GLY A 109 -8.08 2.19 11.86
N LEU A 110 -7.89 3.04 12.87
CA LEU A 110 -6.65 3.20 13.64
C LEU A 110 -6.17 1.91 14.34
N SER A 111 -7.02 0.88 14.42
CA SER A 111 -6.71 -0.41 15.06
C SER A 111 -5.79 -1.32 14.24
N ARG A 112 -5.53 -0.98 12.97
CA ARG A 112 -4.75 -1.84 12.07
C ARG A 112 -3.26 -1.74 12.38
N GLN A 113 -2.69 -2.86 12.82
CA GLN A 113 -1.27 -2.98 13.09
C GLN A 113 -0.53 -3.13 11.76
N GLY A 114 0.12 -2.05 11.33
CA GLY A 114 0.93 -2.02 10.12
C GLY A 114 2.38 -1.68 10.42
N ALA A 115 3.31 -2.43 9.84
CA ALA A 115 4.73 -2.07 9.85
C ALA A 115 5.14 -1.73 8.42
N LEU A 116 5.66 -0.53 8.21
CA LEU A 116 6.10 -0.06 6.91
C LEU A 116 7.60 0.17 6.92
N TYR A 117 8.27 -0.24 5.85
CA TYR A 117 9.70 -0.14 5.67
C TYR A 117 10.00 0.43 4.30
N LEU A 118 10.93 1.38 4.21
CA LEU A 118 11.32 2.04 2.97
C LEU A 118 12.83 1.96 2.78
N ARG A 119 13.27 1.73 1.55
CA ARG A 119 14.69 1.79 1.16
C ARG A 119 14.82 2.32 -0.26
N VAL A 120 15.94 2.96 -0.58
CA VAL A 120 16.35 3.21 -1.96
C VAL A 120 16.71 1.87 -2.62
N ASN A 121 16.25 1.59 -3.84
CA ASN A 121 16.36 0.25 -4.45
C ASN A 121 17.83 -0.20 -4.62
N ASN A 122 18.71 0.72 -5.03
CA ASN A 122 20.15 0.47 -5.28
C ASN A 122 21.06 0.79 -4.09
N ASP A 123 20.50 0.94 -2.89
CA ASP A 123 21.26 1.30 -1.70
C ASP A 123 21.55 0.07 -0.83
N LEU A 124 22.77 0.02 -0.28
CA LEU A 124 23.22 -1.02 0.64
C LEU A 124 22.75 -0.77 2.07
N HIS A 125 22.25 0.45 2.36
CA HIS A 125 21.69 0.76 3.66
C HIS A 125 20.48 -0.13 3.99
N PRO A 126 20.27 -0.45 5.29
CA PRO A 126 19.13 -1.25 5.71
C PRO A 126 17.82 -0.52 5.44
N PHE A 127 16.74 -1.28 5.33
CA PHE A 127 15.39 -0.71 5.29
C PHE A 127 15.13 0.12 6.56
N ILE A 128 14.54 1.30 6.36
CA ILE A 128 14.18 2.20 7.45
C ILE A 128 12.69 2.02 7.74
N GLN A 129 12.36 1.64 8.97
CA GLN A 129 10.99 1.57 9.42
C GLN A 129 10.36 2.97 9.47
N GLN A 130 9.19 3.11 8.86
CA GLN A 130 8.42 4.34 8.82
C GLN A 130 7.28 4.26 9.85
N TYR A 131 7.00 5.41 10.46
CA TYR A 131 5.92 5.55 11.43
C TYR A 131 4.85 6.50 10.87
N PRO A 132 3.57 6.28 11.22
CA PRO A 132 2.51 7.21 10.83
C PRO A 132 2.79 8.63 11.34
N SER A 133 2.61 9.60 10.46
CA SER A 133 2.68 11.02 10.78
C SER A 133 1.54 11.41 11.71
N SER A 134 1.86 12.19 12.74
CA SER A 134 0.85 12.77 13.63
C SER A 134 -0.01 13.82 12.91
N GLY A 135 -1.22 14.06 13.41
CA GLY A 135 -2.13 15.09 12.88
C GLY A 135 -3.06 14.62 11.75
N PHE A 136 -2.96 13.36 11.32
CA PHE A 136 -3.90 12.73 10.39
C PHE A 136 -4.88 11.82 11.12
N ARG A 137 -6.09 11.68 10.56
CA ARG A 137 -7.14 10.80 11.11
C ARG A 137 -6.99 9.34 10.66
N SER A 138 -6.17 9.09 9.64
CA SER A 138 -5.79 7.78 9.13
C SER A 138 -4.29 7.57 9.30
N ASN A 139 -3.83 6.34 9.03
CA ASN A 139 -2.41 6.00 9.05
C ASN A 139 -1.73 6.55 7.80
N VAL A 140 -1.22 7.78 7.90
CA VAL A 140 -0.50 8.45 6.81
C VAL A 140 1.00 8.39 7.06
N TYR A 141 1.78 7.91 6.11
CA TYR A 141 3.24 7.84 6.18
C TYR A 141 3.85 8.90 5.26
N HIS A 142 4.78 9.70 5.77
CA HIS A 142 5.47 10.73 4.98
C HIS A 142 6.76 10.17 4.38
N PHE A 143 6.89 10.26 3.06
CA PHE A 143 8.08 9.87 2.31
C PHE A 143 8.75 11.09 1.70
N VAL A 144 10.06 11.20 1.92
CA VAL A 144 10.91 12.19 1.24
C VAL A 144 11.64 11.48 0.10
N LEU A 145 11.07 11.56 -1.10
CA LEU A 145 11.56 10.86 -2.28
C LEU A 145 12.35 11.81 -3.18
N ALA A 146 13.63 11.53 -3.41
CA ALA A 146 14.44 12.32 -4.33
C ALA A 146 13.97 12.12 -5.78
N GLN A 147 14.07 13.17 -6.60
CA GLN A 147 13.72 13.10 -8.01
C GLN A 147 14.64 12.10 -8.74
N ASN A 148 14.07 11.41 -9.72
CA ASN A 148 14.66 10.35 -10.54
C ASN A 148 15.31 9.21 -9.73
N THR A 149 14.82 8.97 -8.51
CA THR A 149 15.32 7.92 -7.62
C THR A 149 14.27 6.83 -7.45
N SER A 150 14.71 5.57 -7.52
CA SER A 150 13.88 4.39 -7.25
C SER A 150 13.95 3.97 -5.79
N TYR A 151 12.80 3.73 -5.20
CA TYR A 151 12.60 3.26 -3.85
C TYR A 151 11.79 1.98 -3.86
N VAL A 152 11.98 1.14 -2.86
CA VAL A 152 11.13 -0.01 -2.61
C VAL A 152 10.60 0.09 -1.19
N PHE A 153 9.30 -0.13 -1.03
CA PHE A 153 8.71 -0.26 0.29
C PHE A 153 8.14 -1.65 0.50
N TYR A 154 8.12 -2.06 1.76
CA TYR A 154 7.42 -3.25 2.26
C TYR A 154 6.47 -2.81 3.36
N MET A 155 5.25 -3.31 3.31
CA MET A 155 4.26 -3.07 4.35
C MET A 155 3.63 -4.40 4.76
N ARG A 156 3.71 -4.69 6.06
CA ARG A 156 2.96 -5.79 6.68
C ARG A 156 1.64 -5.25 7.19
N VAL A 157 0.54 -5.90 6.85
CA VAL A 157 -0.80 -5.57 7.32
C VAL A 157 -1.47 -6.80 7.92
N GLN A 158 -2.21 -6.60 9.02
CA GLN A 158 -2.98 -7.64 9.66
C GLN A 158 -4.13 -7.03 10.46
N ASP A 159 -5.31 -7.61 10.34
CA ASP A 159 -6.46 -7.31 11.20
C ASP A 159 -7.18 -8.64 11.50
N THR A 160 -7.35 -8.95 12.79
CA THR A 160 -8.01 -10.19 13.23
C THR A 160 -9.44 -9.95 13.74
N GLN A 161 -9.85 -8.69 13.83
CA GLN A 161 -11.11 -8.27 14.44
C GLN A 161 -12.08 -7.67 13.42
N ALA A 162 -11.59 -7.20 12.28
CA ALA A 162 -12.38 -6.61 11.21
C ALA A 162 -11.95 -7.14 9.83
N PRO A 163 -12.79 -6.99 8.79
CA PRO A 163 -12.39 -7.28 7.42
C PRO A 163 -11.13 -6.50 7.02
N LEU A 164 -10.17 -7.22 6.44
CA LEU A 164 -8.91 -6.67 5.97
C LEU A 164 -9.06 -6.19 4.52
N VAL A 165 -9.45 -4.92 4.39
CA VAL A 165 -9.46 -4.20 3.12
C VAL A 165 -8.25 -3.29 3.05
N VAL A 166 -7.33 -3.52 2.11
CA VAL A 166 -6.11 -2.72 1.95
C VAL A 166 -6.32 -1.68 0.85
N GLY A 167 -6.58 -0.43 1.24
CA GLY A 167 -6.59 0.70 0.33
C GLY A 167 -5.37 1.58 0.55
N LEU A 168 -4.46 1.62 -0.43
CA LEU A 168 -3.27 2.50 -0.39
C LEU A 168 -3.41 3.62 -1.41
N GLY A 169 -3.41 4.86 -0.91
CA GLY A 169 -3.43 6.07 -1.73
C GLY A 169 -2.12 6.85 -1.60
N MET A 170 -1.53 7.23 -2.73
CA MET A 170 -0.37 8.12 -2.77
C MET A 170 -0.81 9.56 -3.03
N TYR A 171 -0.37 10.49 -2.19
CA TYR A 171 -0.70 11.91 -2.29
C TYR A 171 0.59 12.73 -2.34
N SER A 172 0.68 13.69 -3.27
CA SER A 172 1.68 14.74 -3.18
C SER A 172 1.37 15.69 -2.02
N SER A 173 2.34 16.49 -1.58
CA SER A 173 2.11 17.56 -0.59
C SER A 173 0.98 18.53 -1.00
N VAL A 174 0.89 18.85 -2.29
CA VAL A 174 -0.17 19.70 -2.85
C VAL A 174 -1.54 19.03 -2.73
N GLN A 175 -1.64 17.74 -3.10
CA GLN A 175 -2.88 16.99 -3.00
C GLN A 175 -3.33 16.79 -1.55
N MET A 176 -2.39 16.53 -0.65
CA MET A 176 -2.68 16.36 0.78
C MET A 176 -3.23 17.66 1.38
N LEU A 177 -2.62 18.81 1.05
CA LEU A 177 -3.12 20.11 1.47
C LEU A 177 -4.52 20.40 0.92
N GLN A 178 -4.76 20.13 -0.36
CA GLN A 178 -6.08 20.28 -0.98
C GLN A 178 -7.15 19.35 -0.40
N ARG A 179 -6.76 18.18 0.09
CA ARG A 179 -7.66 17.26 0.79
C ARG A 179 -8.03 17.82 2.16
N ALA A 180 -7.03 18.24 2.94
CA ALA A 180 -7.24 18.85 4.25
C ALA A 180 -8.19 20.05 4.19
N THR A 181 -8.03 20.94 3.20
CA THR A 181 -8.89 22.13 3.05
C THR A 181 -10.32 21.79 2.62
N ARG A 182 -10.55 20.65 1.95
CA ARG A 182 -11.90 20.19 1.58
C ARG A 182 -12.61 19.45 2.71
N GLU A 183 -11.89 18.63 3.47
CA GLU A 183 -12.50 17.76 4.48
C GLU A 183 -12.78 18.49 5.80
N TYR A 184 -11.89 19.37 6.27
CA TYR A 184 -12.04 19.97 7.60
C TYR A 184 -13.20 20.96 7.80
N PRO A 185 -13.62 21.77 6.80
CA PRO A 185 -14.72 22.72 6.99
C PRO A 185 -16.05 22.07 7.39
N LEU A 186 -16.36 20.89 6.82
CA LEU A 186 -17.59 20.15 7.15
C LEU A 186 -17.62 19.74 8.63
N PHE A 187 -16.48 19.29 9.16
CA PHE A 187 -16.36 18.97 10.59
C PHE A 187 -16.46 20.21 11.46
N GLY A 188 -15.88 21.33 11.03
CA GLY A 188 -16.04 22.62 11.72
C GLY A 188 -17.52 23.01 11.85
N PHE A 189 -18.30 22.84 10.78
CA PHE A 189 -19.73 23.10 10.81
C PHE A 189 -20.50 22.15 11.74
N LEU A 190 -20.22 20.84 11.68
CA LEU A 190 -20.85 19.85 12.57
C LEU A 190 -20.57 20.13 14.05
N ILE A 191 -19.31 20.37 14.39
CA ILE A 191 -18.90 20.68 15.77
C ILE A 191 -19.52 22.01 16.22
N GLY A 192 -19.55 23.02 15.35
CA GLY A 192 -20.22 24.30 15.63
C GLY A 192 -21.71 24.13 15.92
N GLY A 193 -22.41 23.33 15.11
CA GLY A 193 -23.84 23.02 15.33
C GLY A 193 -24.10 22.30 16.66
N LEU A 194 -23.27 21.31 17.00
CA LEU A 194 -23.35 20.63 18.30
C LEU A 194 -23.10 21.59 19.47
N LEU A 195 -22.14 22.49 19.33
CA LEU A 195 -21.83 23.49 20.35
C LEU A 195 -23.02 24.45 20.57
N VAL A 196 -23.72 24.86 19.51
CA VAL A 196 -24.95 25.65 19.64
C VAL A 196 -26.04 24.89 20.39
N LEU A 197 -26.21 23.59 20.13
CA LEU A 197 -27.17 22.75 20.87
C LEU A 197 -26.83 22.62 22.35
N VAL A 198 -25.54 22.43 22.67
CA VAL A 198 -25.06 22.40 24.05
C VAL A 198 -25.37 23.73 24.74
N LEU A 199 -25.03 24.86 24.12
CA LEU A 199 -25.33 26.18 24.68
C LEU A 199 -26.83 26.43 24.85
N TYR A 200 -27.65 26.01 23.90
CA TYR A 200 -29.10 26.10 24.00
C TYR A 200 -29.63 25.35 25.23
N ASN A 201 -29.15 24.13 25.48
CA ASN A 201 -29.55 23.30 26.63
C ASN A 201 -29.01 23.80 27.98
N PHE A 202 -27.97 24.65 27.99
CA PHE A 202 -27.54 25.31 29.22
C PHE A 202 -28.38 26.54 29.56
N ILE A 203 -29.02 27.17 28.57
CA ILE A 203 -29.82 28.38 28.75
C ILE A 203 -31.28 28.05 29.09
N TYR A 204 -31.80 26.90 28.62
CA TYR A 204 -33.16 26.40 28.84
C TYR A 204 -33.16 25.01 29.47
#